data_AF-A0A4Q3CI75-F1
#
_entry.id   AF-A0A4Q3CI75-F1
#
_cell.length_a   1.000
_cell.length_b   1.000
_cell.length_c   1.000
_cell.angle_alpha   90.00
_cell.angle_beta   90.00
_cell.angle_gamma   90.00
#
_symmetry.space_group_name_H-M   'P 1'
#
loop_
_entity.id
_entity.type
_entity.pdbx_description
1 polymer ?
#
loop_
_entity_poly.entity_id
_entity_poly.type
_entity_poly.pdbx_seq_one_letter_code
_entity_poly.pdbx_strand_id
1 'polypeptide(L)' 'ANQRLGLPDEARDFPVAARMLDLLGAREIRLMTNNPAKVAALEVAGVRVIERVPHQLPDNPHNARYLATKRDRAGHLLR' A
#
# COMPACT_ATOMS: atom_id res chain seq x y z
N ALA A 1 4.68 -0.67 -13.63
CA ALA A 1 3.51 -0.44 -14.51
C ALA A 1 3.17 1.05 -14.61
N ASN A 2 2.97 1.77 -13.49
CA ASN A 2 2.56 3.19 -13.48
C ASN A 2 3.58 4.19 -14.03
N GLN A 3 4.87 4.01 -13.74
CA GLN A 3 5.95 4.90 -14.22
C GLN A 3 6.07 4.95 -15.76
N ARG A 4 5.56 3.95 -16.49
CA ARG A 4 5.61 3.92 -17.96
C ARG A 4 4.53 4.80 -18.61
N LEU A 5 3.59 5.32 -17.82
CA LEU A 5 2.45 6.13 -18.28
C LEU A 5 2.50 7.58 -17.79
N GLY A 6 3.59 8.01 -17.15
CA GLY A 6 3.74 9.40 -16.65
C GLY A 6 2.78 9.76 -15.51
N LEU A 7 2.12 8.76 -14.91
CA LEU A 7 1.23 8.96 -13.77
C LEU A 7 2.06 9.04 -12.49
N PRO A 8 1.72 9.94 -11.53
CA PRO A 8 2.36 9.94 -10.23
C PRO A 8 2.25 8.55 -9.61
N ASP A 9 3.33 8.05 -8.98
CA ASP A 9 3.29 6.74 -8.30
C ASP A 9 2.18 6.68 -7.24
N GLU A 10 1.74 7.85 -6.73
CA GLU A 10 0.60 7.95 -5.84
C GLU A 10 -0.06 9.34 -5.89
N ALA A 11 -1.22 9.44 -6.55
CA ALA A 11 -2.02 10.68 -6.65
C ALA A 11 -3.18 10.74 -5.63
N ARG A 12 -3.03 10.11 -4.45
CA ARG A 12 -4.14 9.88 -3.51
C ARG A 12 -4.13 10.85 -2.33
N ASP A 13 -5.27 11.50 -2.09
CA ASP A 13 -5.52 12.36 -0.93
C ASP A 13 -5.80 11.54 0.34
N PHE A 14 -4.74 11.30 1.13
CA PHE A 14 -4.83 10.63 2.43
C PHE A 14 -5.58 11.39 3.52
N PRO A 15 -5.63 12.74 3.54
CA PRO A 15 -6.43 13.48 4.52
C PRO A 15 -7.92 13.13 4.48
N VAL A 16 -8.48 12.89 3.28
CA VAL A 16 -9.88 12.49 3.11
C VAL A 16 -10.12 11.12 3.73
N ALA A 17 -9.23 10.15 3.48
CA ALA A 17 -9.33 8.81 4.06
C ALA A 17 -9.24 8.85 5.59
N ALA A 18 -8.35 9.66 6.15
CA ALA A 18 -8.24 9.84 7.59
C ALA A 18 -9.52 10.43 8.20
N ARG A 19 -10.11 11.44 7.54
CA ARG A 19 -11.38 12.03 7.99
C ARG A 19 -12.53 11.02 7.97
N MET A 20 -12.60 10.16 6.96
CA MET A 20 -13.60 9.10 6.91
C MET A 20 -13.46 8.13 8.09
N LEU A 21 -12.23 7.72 8.40
CA LEU A 21 -11.95 6.83 9.53
C LEU A 21 -12.30 7.48 10.89
N ASP A 22 -12.00 8.77 11.05
CA ASP A 22 -12.38 9.55 12.23
C ASP A 22 -13.90 9.63 12.41
N LEU A 23 -14.64 9.91 11.33
CA LEU A 23 -16.11 9.92 11.35
C LEU A 23 -16.71 8.55 11.70
N LEU A 24 -16.02 7.46 11.37
CA LEU A 24 -16.40 6.10 11.74
C LEU A 24 -15.95 5.71 13.16
N GLY A 25 -15.22 6.58 13.87
CA GLY A 25 -14.64 6.28 15.18
C GLY A 25 -13.46 5.29 15.13
N ALA A 26 -12.94 4.98 13.95
CA ALA A 26 -11.85 4.02 13.74
C ALA A 26 -10.49 4.70 13.97
N ARG A 27 -10.09 4.78 15.24
CA ARG A 27 -8.81 5.40 15.66
C ARG A 27 -7.60 4.50 15.47
N GLU A 28 -7.81 3.19 15.50
CA GLU A 28 -6.78 2.17 15.35
C GLU A 28 -7.16 1.22 14.22
N ILE A 29 -6.25 1.02 13.26
CA ILE A 29 -6.53 0.19 12.08
C ILE A 29 -5.40 -0.80 11.81
N ARG A 30 -5.78 -1.97 11.29
CA ARG A 30 -4.87 -2.89 10.60
C ARG A 30 -4.90 -2.54 9.12
N LEU A 31 -3.84 -1.92 8.63
CA LEU A 31 -3.80 -1.36 7.29
C LEU A 31 -3.28 -2.39 6.28
N MET A 32 -4.15 -2.82 5.37
CA MET A 32 -3.74 -3.64 4.24
C MET A 32 -3.05 -2.77 3.17
N THR A 33 -1.72 -2.80 3.12
CA THR A 33 -0.94 -2.01 2.16
C THR A 33 0.46 -2.59 1.94
N ASN A 34 0.93 -2.55 0.69
CA ASN A 34 2.33 -2.81 0.36
C ASN A 34 3.16 -1.52 0.29
N ASN A 35 2.52 -0.36 0.39
CA ASN A 35 3.17 0.93 0.30
C ASN A 35 3.41 1.53 1.70
N PRO A 36 4.67 1.71 2.13
CA PRO A 36 4.98 2.33 3.42
C PRO A 36 4.62 3.82 3.48
N ALA A 37 4.61 4.55 2.36
CA ALA A 37 4.22 5.96 2.34
C ALA A 37 2.77 6.17 2.80
N LYS A 38 1.89 5.20 2.48
CA LYS A 38 0.50 5.19 2.92
C LYS A 38 0.34 5.04 4.43
N VAL A 39 1.25 4.31 5.08
CA VAL A 39 1.27 4.17 6.55
C VAL A 39 1.58 5.52 7.17
N ALA A 40 2.70 6.13 6.75
CA ALA A 40 3.16 7.42 7.27
C ALA A 40 2.13 8.54 7.08
N ALA A 41 1.48 8.60 5.91
CA ALA A 41 0.47 9.62 5.63
C ALA A 41 -0.77 9.51 6.54
N LEU A 42 -1.21 8.29 6.85
CA LEU A 42 -2.34 8.06 7.77
C LEU A 42 -1.96 8.36 9.22
N GLU A 43 -0.74 8.02 9.63
CA GLU A 43 -0.23 8.35 10.97
C GLU A 43 -0.11 9.85 11.19
N VAL A 44 0.41 10.61 10.21
CA VAL A 44 0.46 12.08 10.26
C VAL A 44 -0.95 12.68 10.34
N ALA A 45 -1.93 12.05 9.71
CA ALA A 45 -3.32 12.47 9.76
C ALA A 45 -4.07 12.03 11.04
N GLY A 46 -3.37 11.42 12.01
CA GLY A 46 -3.92 11.06 13.33
C GLY A 46 -4.56 9.67 13.40
N VAL A 47 -4.41 8.85 12.37
CA VAL A 47 -4.90 7.45 12.35
C VAL A 47 -3.77 6.52 12.79
N ARG A 48 -3.97 5.78 13.87
CA ARG A 48 -2.95 4.84 14.37
C ARG A 48 -2.99 3.54 13.56
N VAL A 49 -1.89 3.24 12.85
CA VAL A 49 -1.73 1.96 12.16
C VAL A 49 -1.07 0.97 13.12
N ILE A 50 -1.86 0.04 13.67
CA ILE A 50 -1.35 -0.95 14.65
C ILE A 50 -0.69 -2.16 14.00
N GLU A 51 -0.99 -2.41 12.72
CA GLU A 51 -0.43 -3.51 11.95
C GLU A 51 -0.47 -3.18 10.46
N ARG A 52 0.60 -3.51 9.74
CA ARG A 52 0.60 -3.53 8.28
C ARG A 52 0.33 -4.95 7.80
N VAL A 53 -0.84 -5.16 7.19
CA VAL A 53 -1.20 -6.43 6.56
C VAL A 53 -0.70 -6.42 5.10
N PRO A 54 0.15 -7.38 4.68
CA PRO A 54 0.56 -7.48 3.29
C PRO A 54 -0.65 -7.62 2.37
N HIS A 55 -0.70 -6.83 1.30
CA HIS A 55 -1.71 -7.02 0.26
C HIS A 55 -1.19 -8.05 -0.74
N GLN A 56 -1.40 -9.33 -0.41
CA GLN A 56 -1.10 -10.45 -1.30
C GLN A 56 -2.38 -10.80 -2.06
N LEU A 57 -2.38 -10.61 -3.38
CA LEU A 57 -3.35 -11.30 -4.24
C LEU A 57 -2.78 -12.69 -4.53
N PRO A 58 -3.61 -13.75 -4.54
CA PRO A 58 -3.16 -15.05 -5.02
C PRO A 58 -2.68 -14.93 -6.47
N ASP A 59 -1.62 -15.67 -6.78
CA ASP A 59 -0.98 -15.66 -8.10
C ASP A 59 -1.99 -16.14 -9.16
N ASN A 60 -2.46 -15.20 -10.01
CA ASN A 60 -3.18 -15.57 -11.22
C ASN A 60 -2.15 -16.07 -12.25
N PRO A 61 -2.35 -17.23 -12.91
CA PRO A 61 -1.41 -17.82 -13.89
C PRO A 61 -0.98 -16.89 -15.03
N HIS A 62 -1.65 -15.75 -15.25
CA HIS A 62 -1.22 -14.72 -16.22
C HIS A 62 -0.09 -13.79 -15.74
N ASN A 63 0.29 -13.79 -14.45
CA ASN A 63 1.20 -12.78 -13.89
C ASN A 63 2.63 -13.28 -13.57
N ALA A 64 2.91 -14.57 -13.83
CA ALA A 64 4.19 -15.20 -13.52
C ALA A 64 5.41 -14.49 -14.15
N ARG A 65 5.26 -13.96 -15.37
CA ARG A 65 6.35 -13.26 -16.08
C ARG A 65 6.65 -11.87 -15.51
N TYR A 66 5.66 -11.22 -14.91
CA TYR A 66 5.81 -9.88 -14.31
C TYR A 66 6.48 -9.96 -12.93
N LEU A 67 6.14 -10.98 -12.13
CA LEU A 67 6.74 -11.22 -10.82
C LEU A 67 8.21 -11.64 -10.90
N ALA A 68 8.59 -12.40 -11.93
CA ALA A 68 9.99 -12.78 -12.16
C ALA A 68 10.90 -11.56 -12.38
N THR A 69 10.44 -10.56 -13.14
CA THR A 69 11.24 -9.35 -13.42
C THR A 69 11.37 -8.44 -12.19
N LYS A 70 10.39 -8.48 -11.29
CA LYS A 70 10.38 -7.63 -10.09
C LYS A 70 11.29 -8.17 -8.97
N ARG A 71 11.55 -9.48 -8.96
CA ARG A 71 12.45 -10.15 -8.02
C ARG A 71 13.92 -9.77 -8.24
N ASP A 72 14.35 -9.64 -9.49
CA ASP A 72 15.76 -9.43 -9.80
C ASP A 72 16.22 -7.97 -9.63
N ARG A 73 15.30 -7.00 -9.54
CA ARG A 73 15.64 -5.56 -9.50
C ARG A 73 15.48 -4.90 -8.12
N ALA A 74 14.76 -5.52 -7.20
CA ALA A 74 14.54 -4.98 -5.86
C ALA A 74 14.80 -6.11 -4.87
N GLY A 75 16.08 -6.39 -4.63
CA GLY A 75 16.48 -7.41 -3.67
C GLY A 75 15.81 -7.15 -2.33
N HIS A 76 14.85 -7.99 -1.95
CA HIS A 76 14.58 -8.35 -0.56
C HIS A 76 13.70 -9.61 -0.48
N LEU A 77 14.23 -10.56 0.30
CA LEU A 77 13.64 -11.69 1.03
C LEU A 77 12.17 -12.03 0.72
N LEU A 78 12.00 -13.10 -0.06
CA LEU A 78 10.79 -13.93 -0.03
C LEU A 78 11.07 -15.12 0.90
N ARG A 79 10.30 -15.24 1.98
CA ARG A 79 9.85 -16.53 2.51
C ARG A 79 8.39 -16.69 2.11
#